data_AF-A0A319CP87-F1
#
_entry.id   AF-A0A319CP87-F1
#
_cell.length_a   1.000
_cell.length_b   1.000
_cell.length_c   1.000
_cell.angle_alpha   90.00
_cell.angle_beta   90.00
_cell.angle_gamma   90.00
#
_symmetry.space_group_name_H-M   'P 1'
#
loop_
_entity.id
_entity.type
_entity.pdbx_description
1 polymer ?
#
loop_
_entity_poly.entity_id
_entity_poly.type
_entity_poly.pdbx_seq_one_letter_code
_entity_poly.pdbx_strand_id
1 'polypeptide(L)'
;MVDLFRKYRLGDAIAELRNFETLLSAVGTRHQSVWELKRFTRLSYSQPHRSVTVDYGFYNCRTPLELSDLRQAYTGFFAQGGNEMALHEACIQGQLAPFLESELGGLPISAELASNPYPLQGCEYAGMVFENVCLVPQSTYGEAKKWQTQREKTMTMMVYPDEVDEATGQTLLERSKCLGLTVKTQTTMINMKLVESMSGM
;
A
#
# COMPACT_ATOMS: atom_id res chain seq x y z
N MET A 1 -18.56 4.75 9.15
CA MET A 1 -18.42 3.29 9.41
C MET A 1 -18.23 3.01 10.90
N VAL A 2 -17.34 3.71 11.61
CA VAL A 2 -17.15 3.62 13.08
C VAL A 2 -18.46 3.83 13.86
N ASP A 3 -19.29 4.80 13.46
CA ASP A 3 -20.59 5.06 14.12
C ASP A 3 -21.56 3.88 14.04
N LEU A 4 -21.39 2.98 13.05
CA LEU A 4 -22.18 1.77 12.95
C LEU A 4 -21.85 0.83 14.12
N PHE A 5 -20.57 0.62 14.43
CA PHE A 5 -20.14 -0.20 15.56
C PHE A 5 -20.62 0.37 16.89
N ARG A 6 -20.54 1.70 17.06
CA ARG A 6 -21.10 2.38 18.25
C ARG A 6 -22.61 2.19 18.35
N LYS A 7 -23.34 2.35 17.24
CA LYS A 7 -24.80 2.12 17.17
C LYS A 7 -25.20 0.70 17.58
N TYR A 8 -24.40 -0.30 17.22
CA TYR A 8 -24.64 -1.71 17.56
C TYR A 8 -24.00 -2.15 18.89
N ARG A 9 -23.62 -1.21 19.77
CA ARG A 9 -23.03 -1.47 21.10
C ARG A 9 -21.74 -2.29 21.06
N LEU A 10 -20.98 -2.15 19.97
CA LEU A 10 -19.63 -2.70 19.83
C LEU A 10 -18.55 -1.64 20.10
N GLY A 11 -18.93 -0.50 20.69
CA GLY A 11 -18.03 0.63 20.98
C GLY A 11 -16.84 0.22 21.85
N ASP A 12 -17.09 -0.51 22.94
CA ASP A 12 -16.03 -0.93 23.86
C ASP A 12 -15.07 -1.92 23.21
N ALA A 13 -15.60 -2.81 22.36
CA ALA A 13 -14.79 -3.78 21.62
C ALA A 13 -13.84 -3.13 20.60
N ILE A 14 -14.22 -1.97 20.04
CA ILE A 14 -13.39 -1.24 19.08
C ILE A 14 -12.46 -0.22 19.74
N ALA A 15 -12.76 0.23 20.96
CA ALA A 15 -11.94 1.20 21.70
C ALA A 15 -10.53 0.65 22.00
N GLU A 16 -10.44 -0.64 22.26
CA GLU A 16 -9.17 -1.35 22.52
C GLU A 16 -8.37 -1.63 21.24
N LEU A 17 -8.97 -1.42 20.06
CA LEU A 17 -8.31 -1.68 18.78
C LEU A 17 -7.50 -0.46 18.34
N ARG A 18 -6.18 -0.54 18.55
CA ARG A 18 -5.23 0.47 18.08
C ARG A 18 -5.44 0.78 16.59
N ASN A 19 -5.47 2.06 16.25
CA ASN A 19 -5.61 2.60 14.89
C ASN A 19 -6.92 2.22 14.15
N PHE A 20 -7.90 1.63 14.83
CA PHE A 20 -9.13 1.15 14.19
C PHE A 20 -9.94 2.26 13.52
N GLU A 21 -10.13 3.39 14.20
CA GLU A 21 -10.89 4.51 13.64
C GLU A 21 -10.20 5.10 12.41
N THR A 22 -8.88 5.27 12.47
CA THR A 22 -8.05 5.73 11.35
C THR A 22 -8.20 4.79 10.16
N LEU A 23 -8.05 3.48 10.38
CA LEU A 23 -8.21 2.48 9.32
C LEU A 23 -9.62 2.54 8.72
N LEU A 24 -10.67 2.46 9.54
CA LEU A 24 -12.05 2.45 9.04
C LEU A 24 -12.48 3.75 8.35
N SER A 25 -11.84 4.88 8.67
CA SER A 25 -12.06 6.13 7.94
C SER A 25 -11.48 6.10 6.52
N ALA A 26 -10.50 5.22 6.27
CA ALA A 26 -9.76 5.12 5.03
C ALA A 26 -10.16 3.90 4.16
N VAL A 27 -10.79 2.88 4.76
CA VAL A 27 -11.31 1.69 4.06
C VAL A 27 -12.18 2.08 2.86
N GLY A 28 -11.91 1.49 1.68
CA GLY A 28 -12.60 1.77 0.42
C GLY A 28 -12.02 2.94 -0.40
N THR A 29 -10.91 3.53 0.06
CA THR A 29 -10.20 4.60 -0.68
C THR A 29 -8.71 4.27 -0.83
N ARG A 30 -7.98 4.35 0.27
CA ARG A 30 -6.55 4.06 0.38
C ARG A 30 -6.22 3.68 1.81
N HIS A 31 -5.28 2.78 2.02
CA HIS A 31 -4.80 2.40 3.35
C HIS A 31 -3.33 1.98 3.32
N GLN A 32 -2.66 1.99 4.47
CA GLN A 32 -1.27 1.57 4.56
C GLN A 32 -1.14 0.07 4.29
N SER A 33 -0.10 -0.33 3.55
CA SER A 33 0.16 -1.72 3.20
C SER A 33 0.42 -2.63 4.40
N VAL A 34 0.77 -2.07 5.57
CA VAL A 34 0.95 -2.83 6.83
C VAL A 34 -0.33 -3.54 7.24
N TRP A 35 -1.50 -3.01 6.88
CA TRP A 35 -2.78 -3.65 7.17
C TRP A 35 -2.95 -4.93 6.37
N GLU A 36 -2.47 -4.97 5.13
CA GLU A 36 -2.44 -6.21 4.33
C GLU A 36 -1.43 -7.21 4.89
N LEU A 37 -0.29 -6.74 5.42
CA LEU A 37 0.68 -7.60 6.10
C LEU A 37 0.07 -8.21 7.36
N LYS A 38 -0.57 -7.40 8.21
CA LYS A 38 -1.24 -7.86 9.42
C LYS A 38 -2.37 -8.84 9.11
N ARG A 39 -3.08 -8.62 8.01
CA ARG A 39 -4.07 -9.59 7.51
C ARG A 39 -3.40 -10.90 7.07
N PHE A 40 -2.30 -10.82 6.32
CA PHE A 40 -1.56 -11.99 5.83
C PHE A 40 -0.97 -12.84 6.97
N THR A 41 -0.46 -12.23 8.04
CA THR A 41 0.03 -12.97 9.21
C THR A 41 -1.07 -13.71 9.98
N ARG A 42 -2.33 -13.27 9.86
CA ARG A 42 -3.48 -13.85 10.59
C ARG A 42 -4.29 -14.87 9.80
N LEU A 43 -4.34 -14.74 8.48
CA LEU A 43 -5.17 -15.57 7.61
C LEU A 43 -4.34 -16.60 6.86
N SER A 44 -4.86 -17.80 6.64
CA SER A 44 -4.16 -18.91 5.96
C SER A 44 -4.04 -18.74 4.44
N TYR A 45 -3.66 -17.55 3.97
CA TYR A 45 -3.31 -17.33 2.57
C TYR A 45 -1.94 -17.93 2.25
N SER A 46 -1.84 -18.55 1.08
CA SER A 46 -0.59 -19.14 0.58
C SER A 46 0.38 -18.10 0.06
N GLN A 47 -0.13 -16.94 -0.40
CA GLN A 47 0.66 -15.87 -0.99
C GLN A 47 0.28 -14.51 -0.38
N PRO A 48 1.26 -13.61 -0.20
CA PRO A 48 0.98 -12.27 0.30
C PRO A 48 0.27 -11.40 -0.75
N HIS A 49 -0.38 -10.34 -0.28
CA HIS A 49 -0.83 -9.27 -1.17
C HIS A 49 0.37 -8.63 -1.88
N ARG A 50 0.18 -8.09 -3.09
CA ARG A 50 1.29 -7.53 -3.90
C ARG A 50 2.07 -6.42 -3.20
N SER A 51 1.36 -5.53 -2.50
CA SER A 51 2.03 -4.51 -1.67
C SER A 51 2.88 -5.15 -0.58
N VAL A 52 2.43 -6.27 0.00
CA VAL A 52 3.18 -6.99 1.03
C VAL A 52 4.42 -7.66 0.44
N THR A 53 4.31 -8.17 -0.79
CA THR A 53 5.44 -8.69 -1.56
C THR A 53 6.59 -7.68 -1.62
N VAL A 54 6.30 -6.45 -2.02
CA VAL A 54 7.30 -5.40 -2.23
C VAL A 54 7.73 -4.74 -0.93
N ASP A 55 6.76 -4.27 -0.15
CA ASP A 55 7.02 -3.36 0.96
C ASP A 55 7.72 -4.07 2.12
N TYR A 56 7.39 -5.34 2.36
CA TYR A 56 7.84 -6.09 3.55
C TYR A 56 8.80 -7.22 3.23
N GLY A 57 9.42 -7.19 2.04
CA GLY A 57 10.58 -8.02 1.72
C GLY A 57 10.28 -9.44 1.22
N PHE A 58 9.00 -9.80 1.06
CA PHE A 58 8.61 -11.13 0.55
C PHE A 58 9.03 -11.37 -0.90
N TYR A 59 9.31 -10.30 -1.66
CA TYR A 59 9.92 -10.40 -2.99
C TYR A 59 11.33 -11.01 -2.96
N ASN A 60 12.04 -10.90 -1.84
CA ASN A 60 13.41 -11.40 -1.68
C ASN A 60 13.46 -12.89 -1.34
N CYS A 61 12.34 -13.48 -0.90
CA CYS A 61 12.26 -14.90 -0.56
C CYS A 61 12.42 -15.76 -1.82
N ARG A 62 13.41 -16.65 -1.83
CA ARG A 62 13.70 -17.59 -2.93
C ARG A 62 13.19 -18.99 -2.64
N THR A 63 12.95 -19.29 -1.36
CA THR A 63 12.51 -20.59 -0.88
C THR A 63 11.23 -20.49 -0.04
N PRO A 64 10.43 -21.57 0.05
CA PRO A 64 9.28 -21.62 0.97
C PRO A 64 9.67 -21.44 2.44
N LEU A 65 10.88 -21.85 2.83
CA LEU A 65 11.39 -21.69 4.19
C LEU A 65 11.60 -20.20 4.52
N GLU A 66 12.28 -19.45 3.65
CA GLU A 66 12.48 -18.00 3.85
C GLU A 66 11.15 -17.24 3.91
N LEU A 67 10.16 -17.63 3.08
CA LEU A 67 8.82 -17.05 3.14
C LEU A 67 8.14 -17.35 4.48
N SER A 68 8.27 -18.58 4.97
CA SER A 68 7.74 -19.01 6.27
C SER A 68 8.40 -18.24 7.41
N ASP A 69 9.73 -18.13 7.41
CA ASP A 69 10.50 -17.46 8.47
C ASP A 69 10.17 -15.95 8.50
N LEU A 70 10.13 -15.29 7.35
CA LEU A 70 9.75 -13.88 7.24
C LEU A 70 8.31 -13.65 7.72
N ARG A 71 7.37 -14.52 7.33
CA ARG A 71 5.99 -14.46 7.82
C ARG A 71 5.94 -14.68 9.33
N GLN A 72 6.73 -15.59 9.87
CA GLN A 72 6.76 -15.89 11.31
C GLN A 72 7.34 -14.72 12.11
N ALA A 73 8.36 -14.02 11.60
CA ALA A 73 8.90 -12.81 12.20
C ALA A 73 7.82 -11.73 12.37
N TYR A 74 7.09 -11.41 11.30
CA TYR A 74 5.98 -10.45 11.38
C TYR A 74 4.82 -10.95 12.24
N THR A 75 4.55 -12.25 12.24
CA THR A 75 3.54 -12.85 13.12
C THR A 75 3.91 -12.66 14.59
N GLY A 76 5.17 -12.91 14.95
CA GLY A 76 5.71 -12.65 16.29
C GLY A 76 5.58 -11.19 16.68
N PHE A 77 6.00 -10.27 15.80
CA PHE A 77 5.87 -8.82 16.00
C PHE A 77 4.44 -8.38 16.32
N PHE A 78 3.44 -8.87 15.58
CA PHE A 78 2.04 -8.52 15.87
C PHE A 78 1.49 -9.23 17.11
N ALA A 79 1.95 -10.45 17.41
CA ALA A 79 1.50 -11.21 18.57
C ALA A 79 1.94 -10.56 19.89
N GLN A 80 3.12 -9.92 19.93
CA GLN A 80 3.59 -9.14 21.09
C GLN A 80 2.99 -7.72 21.17
N GLY A 81 2.04 -7.37 20.31
CA GLY A 81 1.39 -6.06 20.32
C GLY A 81 2.17 -4.94 19.63
N GLY A 82 3.08 -5.30 18.71
CA GLY A 82 3.87 -4.36 17.89
C GLY A 82 3.00 -3.31 17.19
N ASN A 83 3.55 -2.10 17.03
CA ASN A 83 2.82 -0.96 16.47
C ASN A 83 2.85 -0.97 14.93
N GLU A 84 1.68 -1.11 14.31
CA GLU A 84 1.53 -1.20 12.85
C GLU A 84 2.02 0.05 12.15
N MET A 85 1.73 1.22 12.72
CA MET A 85 2.12 2.49 12.11
C MET A 85 3.61 2.76 12.27
N ALA A 86 4.23 2.29 13.36
CA ALA A 86 5.68 2.35 13.50
C ALA A 86 6.39 1.42 12.50
N LEU A 87 5.85 0.21 12.28
CA LEU A 87 6.36 -0.70 11.26
C LEU A 87 6.19 -0.13 9.85
N HIS A 88 5.06 0.50 9.57
CA HIS A 88 4.83 1.18 8.29
C HIS A 88 5.82 2.33 8.07
N GLU A 89 6.09 3.14 9.10
CA GLU A 89 7.08 4.22 9.02
C GLU A 89 8.49 3.66 8.74
N ALA A 90 8.90 2.63 9.48
CA ALA A 90 10.17 1.95 9.23
C ALA A 90 10.25 1.37 7.82
N CYS A 91 9.13 0.85 7.30
CA CYS A 91 9.02 0.38 5.92
C CYS A 91 9.34 1.48 4.90
N ILE A 92 8.66 2.63 4.96
CA ILE A 92 8.82 3.71 3.98
C ILE A 92 10.13 4.48 4.14
N GLN A 93 10.80 4.33 5.27
CA GLN A 93 12.16 4.84 5.51
C GLN A 93 13.27 3.86 5.08
N GLY A 94 12.93 2.64 4.63
CA GLY A 94 13.93 1.62 4.30
C GLY A 94 14.67 1.06 5.51
N GLN A 95 14.03 1.05 6.68
CA GLN A 95 14.60 0.69 7.99
C GLN A 95 13.99 -0.58 8.60
N LEU A 96 13.42 -1.48 7.79
CA LEU A 96 12.73 -2.68 8.29
C LEU A 96 13.63 -3.61 9.12
N ALA A 97 14.82 -3.95 8.61
CA ALA A 97 15.74 -4.85 9.31
C ALA A 97 16.11 -4.35 10.72
N PRO A 98 16.66 -3.12 10.90
CA PRO A 98 17.00 -2.61 12.23
C PRO A 98 15.77 -2.41 13.12
N PHE A 99 14.62 -2.04 12.55
CA PHE A 99 13.37 -1.92 13.31
C PHE A 99 12.92 -3.27 13.88
N LEU A 100 12.86 -4.31 13.04
CA LEU A 100 12.45 -5.65 13.46
C LEU A 100 13.45 -6.26 14.45
N GLU A 101 14.75 -6.04 14.25
CA GLU A 101 15.77 -6.50 15.18
C GLU A 101 15.57 -5.92 16.59
N SER A 102 15.32 -4.60 16.67
CA SER A 102 15.03 -3.92 17.93
C SER A 102 13.75 -4.44 18.59
N GLU A 103 12.67 -4.58 17.83
CA GLU A 103 11.36 -4.96 18.36
C GLU A 103 11.31 -6.44 18.79
N LEU A 104 12.05 -7.32 18.12
CA LEU A 104 12.06 -8.76 18.40
C LEU A 104 13.19 -9.20 19.34
N GLY A 105 14.09 -8.28 19.74
CA GLY A 105 15.25 -8.61 20.57
C GLY A 105 16.32 -9.43 19.83
N GLY A 106 16.43 -9.24 18.51
CA GLY A 106 17.26 -10.00 17.58
C GLY A 106 16.50 -10.27 16.28
N LEU A 107 17.20 -10.26 15.14
CA LEU A 107 16.56 -10.49 13.84
C LEU A 107 16.51 -12.00 13.52
N PRO A 108 15.33 -12.64 13.48
CA PRO A 108 15.21 -14.07 13.21
C PRO A 108 15.41 -14.43 11.72
N ILE A 109 15.67 -13.44 10.88
CA ILE A 109 15.79 -13.53 9.42
C ILE A 109 17.05 -12.82 8.94
N SER A 110 17.51 -13.13 7.72
CA SER A 110 18.56 -12.32 7.09
C SER A 110 18.05 -10.89 6.86
N ALA A 111 18.89 -9.89 7.13
CA ALA A 111 18.59 -8.48 6.87
C ALA A 111 18.26 -8.23 5.39
N GLU A 112 18.84 -9.01 4.48
CA GLU A 112 18.56 -8.94 3.03
C GLU A 112 17.10 -9.27 2.71
N LEU A 113 16.48 -10.20 3.45
CA LEU A 113 15.07 -10.54 3.25
C LEU A 113 14.16 -9.38 3.60
N ALA A 114 14.50 -8.56 4.59
CA ALA A 114 13.73 -7.40 4.99
C ALA A 114 14.00 -6.15 4.15
N SER A 115 14.83 -6.24 3.10
CA SER A 115 15.10 -5.11 2.21
C SER A 115 13.89 -4.79 1.32
N ASN A 116 13.73 -3.51 0.98
CA ASN A 116 12.67 -3.01 0.12
C ASN A 116 13.20 -1.80 -0.68
N PRO A 117 12.47 -1.29 -1.69
CA PRO A 117 12.96 -0.20 -2.54
C PRO A 117 12.82 1.20 -1.91
N TYR A 118 12.49 1.31 -0.62
CA TYR A 118 12.32 2.59 0.06
C TYR A 118 13.64 3.09 0.68
N PRO A 119 13.77 4.41 0.90
CA PRO A 119 12.81 5.48 0.61
C PRO A 119 12.72 5.82 -0.88
N LEU A 120 11.51 6.16 -1.35
CA LEU A 120 11.27 6.65 -2.71
C LEU A 120 11.17 8.18 -2.69
N GLN A 121 12.08 8.87 -3.40
CA GLN A 121 12.09 10.33 -3.46
C GLN A 121 10.85 10.87 -4.20
N GLY A 122 10.19 11.90 -3.64
CA GLY A 122 9.01 12.53 -4.25
C GLY A 122 7.74 11.65 -4.25
N CYS A 123 7.73 10.54 -3.50
CA CYS A 123 6.62 9.59 -3.48
C CYS A 123 5.78 9.71 -2.20
N GLU A 124 4.75 10.56 -2.22
CA GLU A 124 3.81 10.73 -1.09
C GLU A 124 2.92 9.49 -0.82
N TYR A 125 2.93 8.53 -1.74
CA TYR A 125 2.09 7.33 -1.70
C TYR A 125 2.90 6.06 -1.34
N ALA A 126 4.11 6.23 -0.81
CA ALA A 126 4.96 5.12 -0.40
C ALA A 126 4.23 4.23 0.63
N GLY A 127 4.24 2.92 0.42
CA GLY A 127 3.58 1.96 1.31
C GLY A 127 2.04 2.10 1.39
N MET A 128 1.40 2.69 0.38
CA MET A 128 -0.06 2.80 0.31
C MET A 128 -0.67 1.80 -0.67
N VAL A 129 -1.79 1.21 -0.28
CA VAL A 129 -2.67 0.37 -1.10
C VAL A 129 -3.84 1.21 -1.57
N PHE A 130 -4.20 1.07 -2.84
CA PHE A 130 -5.31 1.75 -3.47
C PHE A 130 -6.23 0.72 -4.12
N GLU A 131 -7.54 0.89 -3.97
CA GLU A 131 -8.52 0.02 -4.62
C GLU A 131 -8.72 0.40 -6.09
N ASN A 132 -8.80 1.71 -6.36
CA ASN A 132 -8.92 2.25 -7.71
C ASN A 132 -8.03 3.49 -7.83
N VAL A 133 -7.12 3.50 -8.81
CA VAL A 133 -6.24 4.64 -9.11
C VAL A 133 -6.57 5.18 -10.49
N CYS A 134 -6.53 6.50 -10.64
CA CYS A 134 -6.53 7.17 -11.93
C CYS A 134 -5.29 8.08 -11.99
N LEU A 135 -4.37 7.74 -12.89
CA LEU A 135 -3.23 8.58 -13.21
C LEU A 135 -3.68 9.70 -14.14
N VAL A 136 -3.36 10.95 -13.81
CA VAL A 136 -3.78 12.11 -14.61
C VAL A 136 -2.67 13.16 -14.76
N PRO A 137 -2.47 13.71 -15.97
CA PRO A 137 -1.64 14.90 -16.15
C PRO A 137 -2.15 16.09 -15.35
N GLN A 138 -1.25 16.92 -14.84
CA GLN A 138 -1.57 18.10 -14.04
C GLN A 138 -2.56 19.05 -14.73
N SER A 139 -2.43 19.27 -16.03
CA SER A 139 -3.34 20.12 -16.82
C SER A 139 -4.77 19.60 -16.91
N THR A 140 -4.97 18.30 -16.70
CA THR A 140 -6.29 17.65 -16.82
C THR A 140 -6.92 17.31 -15.47
N TYR A 141 -6.22 17.52 -14.36
CA TYR A 141 -6.70 17.18 -13.01
C TYR A 141 -8.09 17.76 -12.71
N GLY A 142 -8.33 19.03 -13.06
CA GLY A 142 -9.61 19.69 -12.84
C GLY A 142 -10.77 19.06 -13.60
N GLU A 143 -10.53 18.61 -14.84
CA GLU A 143 -11.55 17.93 -15.66
C GLU A 143 -11.79 16.50 -15.18
N ALA A 144 -10.72 15.77 -14.87
CA ALA A 144 -10.81 14.41 -14.36
C ALA A 144 -11.54 14.35 -13.01
N LYS A 145 -11.34 15.34 -12.14
CA LYS A 145 -12.07 15.46 -10.87
C LYS A 145 -13.57 15.71 -11.09
N LYS A 146 -13.94 16.57 -12.05
CA LYS A 146 -15.35 16.77 -12.43
C LYS A 146 -15.98 15.48 -12.97
N TRP A 147 -15.27 14.76 -13.83
CA TRP A 147 -15.70 13.48 -14.37
C TRP A 147 -15.93 12.43 -13.28
N GLN A 148 -15.03 12.37 -12.30
CA GLN A 148 -15.15 11.46 -11.14
C GLN A 148 -16.41 11.77 -10.32
N THR A 149 -16.63 13.05 -9.98
CA THR A 149 -17.81 13.48 -9.20
C THR A 149 -19.11 13.16 -9.93
N GLN A 150 -19.18 13.36 -11.25
CA GLN A 150 -20.38 13.07 -12.06
C GLN A 150 -20.76 11.58 -12.10
N ARG A 151 -19.79 10.68 -11.90
CA ARG A 151 -20.00 9.23 -11.96
C ARG A 151 -20.06 8.57 -10.59
N GLU A 152 -20.02 9.35 -9.51
CA GLU A 152 -19.99 8.86 -8.13
C GLU A 152 -18.93 7.77 -7.90
N LYS A 153 -17.80 7.85 -8.62
CA LYS A 153 -16.73 6.85 -8.53
C LYS A 153 -15.75 7.21 -7.42
N THR A 154 -15.49 6.26 -6.53
CA THR A 154 -14.43 6.36 -5.52
C THR A 154 -13.11 5.90 -6.13
N MET A 155 -12.29 6.85 -6.59
CA MET A 155 -10.97 6.60 -7.18
C MET A 155 -9.96 7.58 -6.59
N THR A 156 -8.72 7.12 -6.37
CA THR A 156 -7.62 8.01 -5.99
C THR A 156 -7.00 8.61 -7.25
N MET A 157 -6.99 9.94 -7.34
CA MET A 157 -6.35 10.66 -8.42
C MET A 157 -4.86 10.84 -8.10
N MET A 158 -3.99 10.25 -8.91
CA MET A 158 -2.54 10.46 -8.83
C MET A 158 -2.13 11.40 -9.96
N VAL A 159 -1.73 12.62 -9.58
CA VAL A 159 -1.34 13.67 -10.54
C VAL A 159 0.14 13.52 -10.89
N TYR A 160 0.46 13.63 -12.17
CA TYR A 160 1.84 13.70 -12.65
C TYR A 160 2.05 14.95 -13.51
N PRO A 161 3.28 15.50 -13.60
CA PRO A 161 3.58 16.66 -14.44
C PRO A 161 3.18 16.43 -15.91
N ASP A 162 2.67 17.45 -16.59
CA ASP A 162 2.27 17.34 -18.00
C ASP A 162 3.44 16.99 -18.93
N GLU A 163 4.61 17.51 -18.62
CA GLU A 163 5.87 17.09 -19.22
C GLU A 163 6.35 15.84 -18.50
N VAL A 164 6.03 14.67 -19.06
CA VAL A 164 6.59 13.41 -18.61
C VAL A 164 8.04 13.37 -19.03
N ASP A 165 8.94 13.82 -18.16
CA ASP A 165 10.34 13.49 -18.33
C ASP A 165 10.53 11.96 -18.26
N GLU A 166 11.60 11.47 -18.89
CA GLU A 166 11.88 10.04 -18.98
C GLU A 166 11.93 9.39 -17.59
N ALA A 167 12.36 10.15 -16.56
CA ALA A 167 12.40 9.74 -15.17
C ALA A 167 11.00 9.50 -14.55
N THR A 168 10.03 10.36 -14.84
CA THR A 168 8.64 10.22 -14.36
C THR A 168 7.94 9.06 -15.06
N GLY A 169 8.12 8.92 -16.37
CA GLY A 169 7.61 7.78 -17.14
C GLY A 169 8.21 6.46 -16.65
N GLN A 170 9.51 6.44 -16.40
CA GLN A 170 10.22 5.30 -15.84
C GLN A 170 9.76 4.98 -14.41
N THR A 171 9.52 5.98 -13.56
CA THR A 171 9.00 5.78 -12.20
C THR A 171 7.61 5.14 -12.20
N LEU A 172 6.72 5.57 -13.10
CA LEU A 172 5.39 4.96 -13.27
C LEU A 172 5.49 3.53 -13.81
N LEU A 173 6.41 3.28 -14.74
CA LEU A 173 6.65 1.95 -15.30
C LEU A 173 7.29 1.00 -14.28
N GLU A 174 8.29 1.46 -13.52
CA GLU A 174 8.92 0.72 -12.43
C GLU A 174 7.91 0.38 -11.35
N ARG A 175 7.05 1.33 -10.95
CA ARG A 175 5.93 1.06 -10.04
C ARG A 175 5.00 -0.02 -10.57
N SER A 176 4.65 0.02 -11.86
CA SER A 176 3.79 -1.01 -12.46
C SER A 176 4.43 -2.40 -12.45
N LYS A 177 5.74 -2.48 -12.71
CA LYS A 177 6.56 -3.70 -12.64
C LYS A 177 6.70 -4.22 -11.21
N CYS A 178 7.02 -3.35 -10.24
CA CYS A 178 7.13 -3.70 -8.83
C CYS A 178 5.81 -4.22 -8.27
N LEU A 179 4.67 -3.62 -8.65
CA LEU A 179 3.35 -4.05 -8.21
C LEU A 179 2.81 -5.26 -9.00
N GLY A 180 3.57 -5.78 -9.97
CA GLY A 180 3.19 -6.88 -10.86
C GLY A 180 1.96 -6.62 -11.72
N LEU A 181 1.54 -5.36 -11.86
CA LEU A 181 0.26 -4.98 -12.46
C LEU A 181 0.31 -5.24 -13.96
N THR A 182 -0.72 -5.91 -14.50
CA THR A 182 -1.03 -5.79 -15.93
C THR A 182 -1.70 -4.43 -16.10
N VAL A 183 -0.93 -3.41 -16.46
CA VAL A 183 -1.47 -2.07 -16.70
C VAL A 183 -2.37 -2.14 -17.94
N LYS A 184 -3.68 -1.96 -17.75
CA LYS A 184 -4.57 -1.65 -18.86
C LYS A 184 -4.60 -0.14 -19.01
N THR A 185 -3.98 0.35 -20.07
CA THR A 185 -4.11 1.74 -20.50
C THR A 185 -5.40 1.85 -21.30
N GLN A 186 -6.38 2.55 -20.77
CA GLN A 186 -7.58 2.93 -21.49
C GLN A 186 -7.50 4.41 -21.83
N THR A 187 -7.38 4.70 -23.11
CA THR A 187 -7.43 6.05 -23.65
C THR A 187 -8.89 6.47 -23.82
N THR A 188 -9.32 7.52 -23.13
CA THR A 188 -10.66 8.10 -23.24
C THR A 188 -10.56 9.54 -23.71
N MET A 189 -11.38 9.92 -24.68
CA MET A 189 -11.50 11.31 -25.09
C MET A 189 -12.41 12.07 -24.11
N ILE A 190 -11.87 13.12 -23.49
CA ILE A 190 -12.62 14.04 -22.63
C ILE A 190 -12.38 15.44 -23.17
N ASN A 191 -13.46 16.15 -23.57
CA ASN A 191 -13.38 17.53 -24.08
C ASN A 191 -12.30 17.77 -25.16
N MET A 192 -12.22 16.90 -26.18
CA MET A 192 -11.20 16.97 -27.24
C MET A 192 -9.75 16.73 -26.78
N LYS A 193 -9.53 16.35 -25.52
CA LYS A 193 -8.22 15.94 -25.00
C LYS A 193 -8.18 14.43 -24.80
N LEU A 194 -7.05 13.84 -25.17
CA LEU A 194 -6.73 12.45 -24.93
C LEU A 194 -6.41 12.30 -23.43
N VAL A 195 -7.22 11.51 -22.71
CA VAL A 195 -6.95 11.20 -21.30
C VAL A 195 -6.62 9.72 -21.22
N GLU A 196 -5.37 9.41 -20.89
CA GLU A 196 -4.96 8.05 -20.59
C GLU A 196 -5.32 7.72 -19.14
N SER A 197 -6.27 6.81 -18.97
CA SER A 197 -6.57 6.23 -17.67
C SER A 197 -5.87 4.88 -17.58
N MET A 198 -4.99 4.73 -16.60
CA MET A 198 -4.38 3.45 -16.28
C MET A 198 -5.14 2.81 -15.13
N SER A 199 -5.64 1.58 -15.34
CA SER A 199 -6.20 0.76 -14.27
C SER A 199 -5.28 -0.42 -14.00
N GLY A 200 -4.91 -0.61 -12.73
CA GLY A 200 -4.30 -1.85 -12.25
C GLY A 200 -5.37 -2.88 -11.89
N MET A 201 -5.12 -4.16 -12.19
CA MET A 201 -5.83 -5.30 -11.59
C MET A 201 -5.04 -5.85 -10.41
#